data_AF-A0A820Q3I8-F1
#
_entry.id   AF-A0A820Q3I8-F1
#
_cell.length_a   1.000
_cell.length_b   1.000
_cell.length_c   1.000
_cell.angle_alpha   90.00
_cell.angle_beta   90.00
_cell.angle_gamma   90.00
#
_symmetry.space_group_name_H-M   'P 1'
#
loop_
_entity.id
_entity.type
_entity.pdbx_description
1 polymer ?
#
loop_
_entity_poly.entity_id
_entity_poly.type
_entity_poly.pdbx_seq_one_letter_code
_entity_poly.pdbx_strand_id
1 'polypeptide(L)'
;MFKNQLGCQILRDGNYYFYNNPEPSRLNLSGDKYIFCAKYLNSVKSVSILVVDDLTEILVDIPKTLFLPAKNDIQKPEKMIACIVCTCSWPQICALHLDQIWLERFICNMYIREYNIQGQENRYVAHRLTVTNLVLQLEQRVNDSLHNQGCHRGRVTIHILAASDKISEVKPR
;
A
#
# COMPACT_ATOMS: atom_id res chain seq x y z
N MET A 1 23.47 21.86 11.63
CA MET A 1 22.73 20.58 11.62
C MET A 1 21.42 20.80 10.89
N PHE A 2 21.31 20.34 9.64
CA PHE A 2 20.06 20.46 8.88
C PHE A 2 19.11 19.37 9.38
N LYS A 3 18.09 19.79 10.14
CA LYS A 3 16.99 18.92 10.56
C LYS A 3 16.43 18.23 9.32
N ASN A 4 16.32 16.90 9.38
CA ASN A 4 15.57 16.09 8.43
C ASN A 4 14.30 16.82 8.04
N GLN A 5 14.20 17.25 6.77
CA GLN A 5 12.92 17.58 6.18
C GLN A 5 12.15 16.26 6.07
N LEU A 6 11.44 15.91 7.15
CA LEU A 6 10.47 14.80 7.28
C LEU A 6 9.26 14.96 6.32
N GLY A 7 9.46 15.55 5.14
CA GLY A 7 8.36 15.91 4.23
C GLY A 7 8.77 16.31 2.81
N CYS A 8 9.98 16.00 2.31
CA CYS A 8 10.20 16.14 0.86
C CYS A 8 9.40 15.05 0.13
N GLN A 9 8.34 15.43 -0.57
CA GLN A 9 7.60 14.54 -1.48
C GLN A 9 8.05 14.79 -2.92
N ILE A 10 8.34 13.71 -3.65
CA ILE A 10 8.66 13.77 -5.09
C ILE A 10 7.33 13.63 -5.84
N LEU A 11 6.84 14.74 -6.41
CA LEU A 11 5.61 14.75 -7.18
C LEU A 11 5.74 13.89 -8.45
N ARG A 12 4.60 13.57 -9.09
CA ARG A 12 4.57 12.96 -10.42
C ARG A 12 5.37 13.83 -11.39
N ASP A 13 6.12 13.19 -12.29
CA ASP A 13 7.06 13.80 -13.23
C ASP A 13 8.24 14.54 -12.57
N GLY A 14 8.37 14.46 -11.25
CA GLY A 14 9.46 15.06 -10.50
C GLY A 14 10.78 14.32 -10.71
N ASN A 15 11.86 15.09 -10.88
CA ASN A 15 13.21 14.56 -10.94
C ASN A 15 13.71 14.19 -9.53
N TYR A 16 14.35 13.04 -9.43
CA TYR A 16 14.93 12.54 -8.20
C TYR A 16 16.21 11.77 -8.48
N TYR A 17 16.90 11.41 -7.40
CA TYR A 17 18.07 10.56 -7.44
C TYR A 17 17.87 9.38 -6.51
N PHE A 18 18.38 8.22 -6.90
CA PHE A 18 18.33 7.04 -6.04
C PHE A 18 19.69 6.34 -5.97
N TYR A 19 19.93 5.71 -4.83
CA TYR A 19 21.08 4.84 -4.59
C TYR A 19 20.54 3.44 -4.28
N ASN A 20 21.00 2.43 -5.03
CA ASN A 20 20.73 1.03 -4.72
C ASN A 20 21.80 0.55 -3.76
N ASN A 21 21.40 0.09 -2.59
CA ASN A 21 22.30 -0.47 -1.60
C ASN A 21 22.74 -1.88 -2.05
N PRO A 22 24.04 -2.10 -2.34
CA PRO A 22 24.51 -3.38 -2.87
C PRO A 22 24.51 -4.48 -1.80
N GLU A 23 24.65 -4.14 -0.51
CA GLU A 23 24.71 -5.11 0.59
C GLU A 23 24.04 -4.56 1.87
N PRO A 24 22.72 -4.79 2.06
CA PRO A 24 21.95 -4.33 3.23
C PRO A 24 22.45 -4.84 4.59
N SER A 25 23.24 -5.92 4.58
CA SER A 25 23.76 -6.56 5.79
C SER A 25 25.16 -6.11 6.19
N ARG A 26 25.89 -5.39 5.32
CA ARG A 26 27.29 -4.99 5.56
C ARG A 26 27.49 -3.50 5.74
N LEU A 27 26.66 -2.70 5.08
CA LEU A 27 26.57 -1.28 5.35
C LEU A 27 25.55 -1.08 6.48
N ASN A 28 25.72 -0.07 7.34
CA ASN A 28 24.76 0.26 8.40
C ASN A 28 23.44 0.87 7.85
N LEU A 29 23.02 0.37 6.68
CA LEU A 29 21.90 0.78 5.83
C LEU A 29 20.96 -0.43 5.68
N SER A 30 19.75 -0.36 6.22
CA SER A 30 18.80 -1.48 6.17
C SER A 30 17.96 -1.50 4.88
N GLY A 31 17.82 -0.35 4.22
CA GLY A 31 17.04 -0.22 3.00
C GLY A 31 17.80 -0.67 1.75
N ASP A 32 17.10 -1.33 0.83
CA ASP A 32 17.64 -1.70 -0.49
C ASP A 32 17.82 -0.48 -1.42
N LYS A 33 17.08 0.60 -1.17
CA LYS A 33 17.07 1.79 -2.01
C LYS A 33 16.84 3.05 -1.21
N TYR A 34 17.69 4.05 -1.44
CA TYR A 34 17.57 5.39 -0.84
C TYR A 34 17.23 6.40 -1.93
N ILE A 35 16.25 7.26 -1.68
CA ILE A 35 15.68 8.18 -2.68
C ILE A 35 15.73 9.61 -2.15
N PHE A 36 16.22 10.55 -2.96
CA PHE A 36 16.28 11.96 -2.63
C PHE A 36 15.73 12.82 -3.77
N CYS A 37 14.92 13.82 -3.42
CA CYS A 37 14.43 14.80 -4.39
C CYS A 37 15.58 15.61 -4.99
N ALA A 38 15.54 15.92 -6.29
CA ALA A 38 16.65 16.58 -6.98
C ALA A 38 17.05 17.93 -6.33
N LYS A 39 16.06 18.69 -5.85
CA LYS A 39 16.27 19.96 -5.13
C LYS A 39 17.14 19.76 -3.88
N TYR A 40 16.87 18.72 -3.09
CA TYR A 40 17.65 18.42 -1.89
C TYR A 40 19.08 18.05 -2.26
N LEU A 41 19.25 17.08 -3.16
CA LEU A 41 20.58 16.57 -3.52
C LEU A 41 21.49 17.68 -4.09
N ASN A 42 20.93 18.59 -4.89
CA ASN A 42 21.64 19.73 -5.47
C ASN A 42 21.94 20.84 -4.45
N SER A 43 21.13 20.98 -3.40
CA SER A 43 21.35 21.99 -2.36
C SER A 43 22.52 21.65 -1.41
N VAL A 44 22.85 20.36 -1.28
CA VAL A 44 23.98 19.91 -0.48
C VAL A 44 25.28 20.33 -1.17
N LYS A 45 26.14 21.11 -0.52
CA LYS A 45 27.44 21.52 -1.09
C LYS A 45 28.51 20.42 -1.04
N SER A 46 28.35 19.44 -0.15
CA SER A 46 29.27 18.31 -0.02
C SER A 46 29.25 17.40 -1.27
N VAL A 47 30.34 16.67 -1.49
CA VAL A 47 30.48 15.65 -2.53
C VAL A 47 29.74 14.35 -2.15
N SER A 48 29.39 14.20 -0.88
CA SER A 48 28.70 13.04 -0.32
C SER A 48 27.49 13.44 0.53
N ILE A 49 26.64 12.48 0.83
CA ILE A 49 25.44 12.63 1.66
C ILE A 49 25.49 11.65 2.81
N LEU A 50 25.28 12.16 4.01
CA LEU A 50 25.13 11.36 5.20
C LEU A 50 23.71 10.82 5.29
N VAL A 51 23.56 9.51 5.21
CA VAL A 51 22.29 8.79 5.34
C VAL A 51 22.24 8.12 6.70
N VAL A 52 21.11 8.25 7.39
CA VAL A 52 20.84 7.55 8.65
C VAL A 52 19.63 6.68 8.44
N ASP A 53 19.70 5.46 8.94
CA ASP A 53 18.56 4.56 9.06
C ASP A 53 18.04 4.57 10.50
N ASP A 54 16.70 4.52 10.65
CA ASP A 54 16.03 4.62 11.95
C ASP A 54 16.41 3.46 12.90
N LEU A 55 16.93 2.35 12.36
CA LEU A 55 17.29 1.16 13.13
C LEU A 55 18.71 1.18 13.71
N THR A 56 19.66 1.82 13.03
CA THR A 56 21.09 1.75 13.41
C THR A 56 21.56 3.03 14.08
N GLU A 57 20.88 4.17 13.86
CA GLU A 57 21.30 5.52 14.25
C GLU A 57 22.73 5.90 13.78
N ILE A 58 23.34 5.10 12.91
CA ILE A 58 24.70 5.31 12.41
C ILE A 58 24.62 6.07 11.08
N LEU A 59 25.33 7.20 11.02
CA LEU A 59 25.53 7.96 9.78
C LEU A 59 26.45 7.21 8.82
N VAL A 60 25.96 6.94 7.62
CA VAL A 60 26.74 6.36 6.51
C VAL A 60 26.95 7.42 5.45
N ASP A 61 28.21 7.64 5.06
CA ASP A 61 28.56 8.62 4.05
C ASP A 61 28.54 8.00 2.64
N ILE A 62 27.61 8.48 1.81
CA ILE A 62 27.41 7.96 0.45
C ILE A 62 27.82 9.04 -0.57
N PRO A 63 28.83 8.79 -1.42
CA PRO A 63 29.22 9.71 -2.47
C PRO A 63 28.06 10.00 -3.44
N LYS A 64 27.88 11.26 -3.82
CA LYS A 64 26.84 11.67 -4.78
C LYS A 64 26.98 11.02 -6.16
N THR A 65 28.21 10.66 -6.52
CA THR A 65 28.52 9.96 -7.78
C THR A 65 27.89 8.57 -7.87
N LEU A 66 27.50 7.97 -6.74
CA LEU A 66 26.81 6.68 -6.70
C LEU A 66 25.28 6.82 -6.87
N PHE A 67 24.75 8.04 -6.86
CA PHE A 67 23.33 8.27 -7.06
C PHE A 67 22.99 8.39 -8.54
N LEU A 68 21.98 7.62 -8.95
CA LEU A 68 21.49 7.61 -10.32
C LEU A 68 20.29 8.56 -10.47
N PRO A 69 20.28 9.43 -11.50
CA PRO A 69 19.14 10.29 -11.78
C PRO A 69 17.96 9.45 -12.28
N ALA A 70 16.76 9.84 -11.87
CA ALA A 70 15.51 9.26 -12.33
C ALA A 70 14.39 10.29 -12.30
N LYS A 71 13.27 9.93 -12.92
CA LYS A 71 12.06 10.75 -12.97
C LYS A 71 10.87 9.93 -12.52
N ASN A 72 9.97 10.55 -11.77
CA ASN A 72 8.78 9.90 -11.24
C ASN A 72 7.65 9.87 -12.28
N ASP A 73 7.94 9.29 -13.45
CA ASP A 73 7.03 9.18 -14.59
C ASP A 73 6.79 7.72 -15.01
N ILE A 74 7.38 6.76 -14.29
CA ILE A 74 7.18 5.33 -14.51
C ILE A 74 5.77 4.94 -14.05
N GLN A 75 4.87 4.73 -15.00
CA GLN A 75 3.57 4.12 -14.75
C GLN A 75 3.70 2.61 -14.81
N LYS A 76 3.50 1.94 -13.65
CA LYS A 76 3.44 0.47 -13.63
C LYS A 76 2.16 0.00 -14.33
N PRO A 77 2.24 -0.90 -15.33
CA PRO A 77 1.06 -1.46 -15.96
C PRO A 77 0.27 -2.30 -14.95
N GLU A 78 -1.05 -2.29 -15.08
CA GLU A 78 -1.92 -3.16 -14.28
C GLU A 78 -1.68 -4.64 -14.65
N LYS A 79 -1.74 -5.54 -13.67
CA LYS A 79 -1.71 -6.98 -13.95
C LYS A 79 -2.94 -7.36 -14.75
N MET A 80 -2.73 -8.09 -15.85
CA MET A 80 -3.81 -8.62 -16.68
C MET A 80 -4.06 -10.09 -16.35
N ILE A 81 -5.31 -10.52 -16.44
CA ILE A 81 -5.75 -11.91 -16.25
C ILE A 81 -6.61 -12.36 -17.42
N ALA A 82 -6.42 -13.59 -17.90
CA ALA A 82 -7.17 -14.13 -19.03
C ALA A 82 -8.29 -15.05 -18.56
N CYS A 83 -9.47 -14.90 -19.15
CA CYS A 83 -10.56 -15.84 -18.98
C CYS A 83 -10.17 -17.18 -19.62
N ILE A 84 -10.33 -18.30 -18.90
CA ILE A 84 -9.98 -19.62 -19.45
C ILE A 84 -10.91 -20.10 -20.56
N VAL A 85 -12.07 -19.46 -20.75
CA VAL A 85 -13.07 -19.83 -21.76
C VAL A 85 -12.92 -19.01 -23.04
N CYS A 86 -13.08 -17.68 -23.01
CA CYS A 86 -12.89 -16.85 -24.22
C CYS A 86 -11.44 -16.44 -24.49
N THR A 87 -10.51 -16.69 -23.57
CA THR A 87 -9.11 -16.21 -23.66
C THR A 87 -8.93 -14.68 -23.63
N CYS A 88 -10.02 -13.89 -23.60
CA CYS A 88 -9.96 -12.44 -23.48
C CYS A 88 -9.23 -12.03 -22.19
N SER A 89 -8.37 -11.03 -22.32
CA SER A 89 -7.59 -10.46 -21.23
C SER A 89 -8.36 -9.33 -20.54
N TRP A 90 -8.31 -9.31 -19.21
CA TRP A 90 -8.99 -8.34 -18.36
C TRP A 90 -8.00 -7.71 -17.39
N PRO A 91 -8.10 -6.41 -17.10
CA PRO A 91 -7.41 -5.82 -15.96
C PRO A 91 -7.85 -6.54 -14.68
N GLN A 92 -6.90 -6.94 -13.83
CA GLN A 92 -7.18 -7.74 -12.64
C GLN A 92 -8.19 -7.05 -11.70
N ILE A 93 -8.14 -5.72 -11.59
CA ILE A 93 -9.07 -4.94 -10.78
C ILE A 93 -10.48 -5.03 -11.36
N CYS A 94 -10.64 -4.90 -12.69
CA CYS A 94 -11.95 -5.03 -13.35
C CYS A 94 -12.50 -6.46 -13.26
N ALA A 95 -11.62 -7.46 -13.31
CA ALA A 95 -11.97 -8.87 -13.15
C ALA A 95 -12.35 -9.23 -11.70
N LEU A 96 -11.98 -8.40 -10.72
CA LEU A 96 -12.15 -8.64 -9.28
C LEU A 96 -11.65 -10.04 -8.88
N HIS A 97 -10.51 -10.48 -9.43
CA HIS A 97 -9.97 -11.82 -9.20
C HIS A 97 -8.60 -11.78 -8.51
N LEU A 98 -8.49 -12.57 -7.45
CA LEU A 98 -7.26 -12.78 -6.69
C LEU A 98 -7.02 -14.27 -6.53
N ASP A 99 -5.87 -14.74 -7.00
CA ASP A 99 -5.45 -16.15 -6.95
C ASP A 99 -5.43 -16.70 -5.50
N GLN A 100 -5.25 -15.82 -4.50
CA GLN A 100 -5.31 -16.17 -3.07
C GLN A 100 -6.73 -16.45 -2.56
N ILE A 101 -7.74 -15.83 -3.18
CA ILE A 101 -9.15 -16.03 -2.82
C ILE A 101 -9.72 -17.23 -3.57
N TRP A 102 -9.48 -17.25 -4.88
CA TRP A 102 -9.96 -18.29 -5.79
C TRP A 102 -8.76 -18.97 -6.44
N LEU A 103 -8.50 -20.21 -6.05
CA LEU A 103 -7.42 -21.02 -6.63
C LEU A 103 -7.74 -21.47 -8.06
N GLU A 104 -9.03 -21.53 -8.40
CA GLU A 104 -9.50 -21.80 -9.76
C GLU A 104 -9.14 -20.63 -10.67
N ARG A 105 -8.86 -20.94 -11.94
CA ARG A 105 -8.54 -19.91 -12.93
C ARG A 105 -9.77 -19.04 -13.22
N PHE A 106 -9.51 -17.78 -13.52
CA PHE A 106 -10.56 -16.80 -13.82
C PHE A 106 -11.46 -17.21 -15.00
N ILE A 107 -12.78 -17.12 -14.77
CA ILE A 107 -13.83 -17.19 -15.79
C ILE A 107 -14.56 -15.85 -15.77
N CYS A 108 -14.75 -15.22 -16.92
CA CYS A 108 -15.42 -13.92 -16.96
C CYS A 108 -16.92 -14.03 -16.67
N ASN A 109 -17.50 -12.93 -16.17
CA ASN A 109 -18.91 -12.86 -15.78
C ASN A 109 -19.91 -13.27 -16.88
N MET A 110 -19.54 -13.10 -18.15
CA MET A 110 -20.37 -13.54 -19.28
C MET A 110 -20.59 -15.06 -19.22
N TYR A 111 -19.51 -15.84 -19.15
CA TYR A 111 -19.60 -17.31 -19.12
C TYR A 111 -20.06 -17.86 -17.77
N ILE A 112 -19.76 -17.18 -16.67
CA ILE A 112 -20.34 -17.54 -15.37
C ILE A 112 -21.87 -17.53 -15.47
N ARG A 113 -22.45 -16.49 -16.10
CA ARG A 113 -23.91 -16.38 -16.29
C ARG A 113 -24.44 -17.36 -17.33
N GLU A 114 -23.76 -17.50 -18.47
CA GLU A 114 -24.20 -18.37 -19.57
C GLU A 114 -24.25 -19.83 -19.17
N TYR A 115 -23.22 -20.33 -18.49
CA TYR A 115 -23.14 -21.73 -18.04
C TYR A 115 -23.68 -21.94 -16.62
N ASN A 116 -24.28 -20.91 -16.00
CA ASN A 116 -24.78 -20.93 -14.63
C ASN A 116 -23.77 -21.53 -13.63
N ILE A 117 -22.51 -21.11 -13.75
CA ILE A 117 -21.42 -21.60 -12.90
C ILE A 117 -21.59 -21.00 -11.51
N GLN A 118 -21.83 -21.85 -10.51
CA GLN A 118 -21.79 -21.41 -9.12
C GLN A 118 -20.33 -21.22 -8.71
N GLY A 119 -19.88 -19.96 -8.72
CA GLY A 119 -18.54 -19.61 -8.28
C GLY A 119 -18.33 -19.91 -6.80
N GLN A 120 -17.11 -20.28 -6.43
CA GLN A 120 -16.73 -20.43 -5.03
C GLN A 120 -16.95 -19.09 -4.29
N GLU A 121 -17.66 -19.13 -3.16
CA GLU A 121 -17.88 -17.93 -2.37
C GLU A 121 -16.58 -17.33 -1.86
N ASN A 122 -16.48 -15.99 -1.89
CA ASN A 122 -15.37 -15.30 -1.26
C ASN A 122 -15.43 -15.46 0.26
N ARG A 123 -14.44 -16.15 0.83
CA ARG A 123 -14.33 -16.36 2.29
C ARG A 123 -13.74 -15.15 3.03
N TYR A 124 -13.06 -14.25 2.31
CA TYR A 124 -12.41 -13.05 2.83
C TYR A 124 -13.32 -11.82 2.71
N VAL A 125 -14.49 -11.92 3.34
CA VAL A 125 -15.53 -10.88 3.34
C VAL A 125 -15.61 -10.24 4.72
N ALA A 126 -15.90 -8.93 4.75
CA ALA A 126 -15.91 -8.16 5.99
C ALA A 126 -16.77 -8.81 7.08
N HIS A 127 -18.01 -9.20 6.77
CA HIS A 127 -18.96 -9.78 7.74
C HIS A 127 -18.54 -11.13 8.36
N ARG A 128 -17.48 -11.78 7.85
CA ARG A 128 -16.92 -13.00 8.45
C ARG A 128 -15.80 -12.71 9.45
N LEU A 129 -15.37 -11.46 9.58
CA LEU A 129 -14.41 -11.05 10.61
C LEU A 129 -15.05 -11.15 12.00
N THR A 130 -14.20 -11.27 13.02
CA THR A 130 -14.65 -11.36 14.41
C THR A 130 -15.46 -10.12 14.81
N VAL A 131 -16.52 -10.35 15.56
CA VAL A 131 -17.45 -9.32 16.03
C VAL A 131 -17.32 -9.19 17.54
N THR A 132 -17.31 -7.96 18.03
CA THR A 132 -17.36 -7.64 19.46
C THR A 132 -18.70 -6.97 19.79
N ASN A 133 -19.08 -6.95 21.08
CA ASN A 133 -20.33 -6.29 21.51
C ASN A 133 -20.37 -4.81 21.14
N LEU A 134 -19.24 -4.11 21.25
CA LEU A 134 -19.12 -2.71 20.83
C LEU A 134 -19.40 -2.55 19.33
N VAL A 135 -18.79 -3.41 18.51
CA VAL A 135 -19.01 -3.42 17.06
C VAL A 135 -20.48 -3.64 16.73
N LEU A 136 -21.12 -4.63 17.36
CA LEU A 136 -22.53 -4.95 17.12
C LEU A 136 -23.43 -3.74 17.41
N GLN A 137 -23.21 -3.06 18.53
CA GLN A 137 -23.97 -1.87 18.90
C GLN A 137 -23.76 -0.71 17.92
N LEU A 138 -22.53 -0.48 17.46
CA LEU A 138 -22.22 0.55 16.47
C LEU A 138 -22.85 0.23 15.12
N GLU A 139 -22.71 -1.01 14.65
CA GLU A 139 -23.27 -1.45 13.37
C GLU A 139 -24.79 -1.32 13.38
N GLN A 140 -25.46 -1.78 14.44
CA GLN A 140 -26.89 -1.65 14.59
C GLN A 140 -27.32 -0.18 14.58
N ARG A 141 -26.67 0.67 15.38
CA ARG A 141 -27.01 2.11 15.46
C ARG A 141 -26.88 2.81 14.10
N VAL A 142 -25.85 2.49 13.32
CA VAL A 142 -25.66 3.07 11.97
C VAL A 142 -26.72 2.56 11.00
N ASN A 143 -26.97 1.24 10.96
CA ASN A 143 -27.96 0.67 10.06
C ASN A 143 -29.38 1.13 10.39
N ASP A 144 -29.74 1.21 11.67
CA ASP A 144 -31.05 1.73 12.12
C ASP A 144 -31.20 3.20 11.71
N SER A 145 -30.16 4.01 11.85
CA SER A 145 -30.17 5.40 11.39
C SER A 145 -30.38 5.51 9.88
N LEU A 146 -29.72 4.68 9.08
CA LEU A 146 -29.88 4.66 7.62
C LEU A 146 -31.28 4.21 7.22
N HIS A 147 -31.79 3.17 7.89
CA HIS A 147 -33.14 2.67 7.67
C HIS A 147 -34.19 3.75 7.96
N ASN A 148 -34.04 4.47 9.08
CA ASN A 148 -34.95 5.56 9.47
C ASN A 148 -34.90 6.76 8.52
N GLN A 149 -33.80 6.95 7.79
CA GLN A 149 -33.67 7.97 6.74
C GLN A 149 -34.22 7.50 5.37
N GLY A 150 -34.83 6.31 5.29
CA GLY A 150 -35.36 5.74 4.05
C GLY A 150 -34.28 5.13 3.15
N CYS A 151 -33.06 4.94 3.64
CA CYS A 151 -32.03 4.23 2.90
C CYS A 151 -32.20 2.73 3.12
N HIS A 152 -32.86 2.07 2.16
CA HIS A 152 -33.08 0.61 2.18
C HIS A 152 -32.08 -0.16 1.31
N ARG A 153 -31.05 0.51 0.77
CA ARG A 153 -30.05 -0.10 -0.11
C ARG A 153 -28.69 -0.19 0.57
N GLY A 154 -28.22 -1.42 0.76
CA GLY A 154 -26.92 -1.72 1.35
C GLY A 154 -26.98 -1.83 2.87
N ARG A 155 -26.14 -2.72 3.42
CA ARG A 155 -25.92 -2.88 4.86
C ARG A 155 -24.51 -2.38 5.17
N VAL A 156 -24.37 -1.58 6.21
CA VAL A 156 -23.06 -1.21 6.73
C VAL A 156 -22.56 -2.33 7.63
N THR A 157 -21.31 -2.73 7.44
CA THR A 157 -20.62 -3.68 8.30
C THR A 157 -19.45 -2.98 8.97
N ILE A 158 -19.35 -3.06 10.30
CA ILE A 158 -18.29 -2.40 11.09
C ILE A 158 -17.42 -3.49 11.72
N HIS A 159 -16.10 -3.30 11.78
CA HIS A 159 -15.20 -4.22 12.51
C HIS A 159 -14.07 -3.46 13.20
N ILE A 160 -13.61 -4.00 14.33
CA ILE A 160 -12.38 -3.56 15.01
C ILE A 160 -11.28 -4.51 14.57
N LEU A 161 -10.31 -4.00 13.81
CA LEU A 161 -9.19 -4.79 13.29
C LEU A 161 -8.02 -4.89 14.29
N ALA A 162 -7.90 -3.92 15.19
CA ALA A 162 -6.85 -3.88 16.20
C ALA A 162 -7.34 -3.15 17.45
N ALA A 163 -7.04 -3.73 18.62
CA ALA A 163 -7.21 -3.10 19.92
C ALA A 163 -5.95 -3.40 20.73
N SER A 164 -5.27 -2.35 21.20
CA SER A 164 -4.02 -2.49 21.94
C SER A 164 -3.91 -1.33 22.92
N ASP A 165 -3.50 -1.62 24.15
CA ASP A 165 -3.09 -0.59 25.09
C ASP A 165 -1.79 0.06 24.59
N LYS A 166 -1.72 1.39 24.67
CA LYS A 166 -0.53 2.16 24.27
C LYS A 166 -0.16 3.11 25.39
N ILE A 167 1.13 3.14 25.73
CA ILE A 167 1.72 4.12 26.64
C ILE A 167 2.40 5.16 25.76
N SER A 168 2.15 6.45 26.04
CA SER A 168 2.81 7.55 25.33
C SER A 168 3.75 8.26 26.29
N GLU A 169 5.00 8.40 25.88
CA GLU A 169 6.00 9.17 26.62
C GLU A 169 5.86 10.66 26.28
N VAL A 170 6.11 11.52 27.28
CA VAL A 170 6.11 12.96 27.09
C VAL A 170 7.38 13.35 26.36
N LYS A 171 7.24 13.87 25.14
CA LYS A 171 8.39 14.38 24.37
C LYS A 171 9.03 15.56 25.14
N PRO A 172 10.38 15.65 25.16
CA PRO A 172 11.07 16.79 25.73
C PRO A 172 10.67 18.08 25.00
N ARG A 173 10.56 19.18 25.76
CA ARG A 173 10.24 20.53 25.22
C ARG A 173 11.41 21.12 24.45
#